data_AF-A0A0D0SA93-F1
#
_entry.id   AF-A0A0D0SA93-F1
#
_cell.length_a   1.000
_cell.length_b   1.000
_cell.length_c   1.000
_cell.angle_alpha   90.00
_cell.angle_beta   90.00
_cell.angle_gamma   90.00
#
_symmetry.space_group_name_H-M   'P 1'
#
loop_
_entity.id
_entity.type
_entity.pdbx_description
1 polymer ?
#
loop_
_entity_poly.entity_id
_entity_poly.type
_entity_poly.pdbx_seq_one_letter_code
_entity_poly.pdbx_strand_id
1 'polypeptide(L)'
;MSTPFDQLISNHEQQIIKAAIPYLPTNQKKMLSIYVKTRELMSTIQLMSSSDETILSACSTDEGDHKDLIHAIREVCSPKECEFLDNFLQIQQVLAIYKELELPKELKDLKEIIE
;
A
#
# COMPACT_ATOMS: atom_id res chain seq x y z
N MET A 1 9.47 -8.94 7.85
CA MET A 1 8.03 -8.99 7.57
C MET A 1 7.87 -9.15 6.06
N SER A 2 6.97 -10.02 5.59
CA SER A 2 6.68 -10.23 4.15
C SER A 2 5.33 -9.60 3.89
N THR A 3 5.23 -8.69 2.93
CA THR A 3 3.96 -8.02 2.61
C THR A 3 3.00 -9.00 1.91
N PRO A 4 1.69 -8.75 1.90
CA PRO A 4 0.75 -9.53 1.09
C PRO A 4 1.16 -9.61 -0.38
N PHE A 5 1.74 -8.53 -0.93
CA PHE A 5 2.25 -8.51 -2.30
C PHE A 5 3.41 -9.49 -2.50
N ASP A 6 4.36 -9.56 -1.55
CA ASP A 6 5.47 -10.53 -1.60
C ASP A 6 4.98 -11.99 -1.60
N GLN A 7 3.84 -12.25 -0.95
CA GLN A 7 3.22 -13.58 -0.91
C GLN A 7 2.60 -13.98 -2.26
N LEU A 8 2.13 -13.01 -3.04
CA LEU A 8 1.56 -13.26 -4.38
C LEU A 8 2.64 -13.61 -5.42
N ILE A 9 3.82 -13.00 -5.32
CA ILE A 9 4.88 -13.15 -6.33
C ILE A 9 5.96 -14.18 -5.96
N SER A 10 5.97 -14.68 -4.73
CA SER A 10 6.99 -15.61 -4.25
C SER A 10 6.41 -16.96 -3.81
N ASN A 11 7.06 -18.05 -4.21
CA ASN A 11 6.66 -19.41 -3.85
C ASN A 11 7.56 -20.02 -2.76
N HIS A 12 7.14 -21.17 -2.19
CA HIS A 12 7.87 -21.84 -1.11
C HIS A 12 9.31 -22.19 -1.48
N GLU A 13 9.55 -22.67 -2.70
CA GLU A 13 10.88 -23.04 -3.19
C GLU A 13 11.84 -21.84 -3.23
N GLN A 14 11.36 -20.67 -3.66
CA GLN A 14 12.15 -19.44 -3.64
C GLN A 14 12.52 -19.03 -2.21
N GLN A 15 11.64 -19.25 -1.23
CA GLN A 15 11.94 -18.96 0.18
C GLN A 15 13.02 -19.88 0.74
N ILE A 16 13.02 -21.17 0.35
CA ILE A 16 14.11 -22.11 0.67
C ILE A 16 15.43 -21.60 0.11
N ILE A 17 15.46 -21.19 -1.16
CA ILE A 17 16.68 -20.66 -1.80
C ILE A 17 17.14 -19.38 -1.10
N LYS A 18 16.23 -18.44 -0.82
CA LYS A 18 16.53 -17.19 -0.09
C LYS A 18 17.15 -17.45 1.28
N ALA A 19 16.60 -18.41 2.04
CA ALA A 19 17.10 -18.78 3.36
C ALA A 19 18.50 -19.40 3.30
N ALA A 20 18.83 -20.10 2.21
CA ALA A 20 20.15 -20.69 2.01
C ALA A 20 21.23 -19.66 1.63
N ILE A 21 20.89 -18.60 0.87
CA ILE A 21 21.84 -17.61 0.32
C ILE A 21 22.88 -17.11 1.33
N PRO A 22 22.54 -16.70 2.57
CA PRO A 22 23.52 -16.21 3.54
C PRO A 22 24.67 -17.19 3.83
N TYR A 23 24.45 -18.49 3.66
CA TYR A 23 25.38 -19.56 4.02
C TYR A 23 26.21 -20.10 2.84
N LEU A 24 25.97 -19.61 1.62
CA LEU A 24 26.66 -20.11 0.42
C LEU A 24 28.03 -19.43 0.18
N PRO A 25 28.93 -19.99 -0.63
CA PRO A 25 30.11 -19.29 -1.15
C PRO A 25 29.75 -18.05 -2.00
N THR A 26 30.61 -17.04 -2.02
CA THR A 26 30.35 -15.72 -2.66
C THR A 26 29.80 -15.78 -4.08
N ASN A 27 30.35 -16.66 -4.94
CA ASN A 27 29.89 -16.77 -6.32
C ASN A 27 28.47 -17.34 -6.42
N GLN A 28 28.13 -18.31 -5.56
CA GLN A 28 26.80 -18.91 -5.51
C GLN A 28 25.79 -17.94 -4.91
N LYS A 29 26.17 -17.16 -3.88
CA LYS A 29 25.33 -16.07 -3.35
C LYS A 29 24.93 -15.11 -4.47
N LYS A 30 25.90 -14.61 -5.25
CA LYS A 30 25.64 -13.66 -6.34
C LYS A 30 24.69 -14.25 -7.38
N MET A 31 24.99 -15.46 -7.86
CA MET A 31 24.19 -16.10 -8.89
C MET A 31 22.75 -16.35 -8.42
N LEU A 32 22.58 -16.93 -7.23
CA LEU A 32 21.24 -17.27 -6.71
C LEU A 32 20.45 -16.04 -6.29
N SER A 33 21.09 -14.98 -5.77
CA SER A 33 20.42 -13.70 -5.52
C SER A 33 19.84 -13.11 -6.79
N ILE A 34 20.60 -13.11 -7.88
CA ILE A 34 20.13 -12.62 -9.19
C ILE A 34 19.00 -13.51 -9.69
N TYR A 35 19.16 -14.83 -9.62
CA TYR A 35 18.14 -15.80 -10.03
C TYR A 35 16.80 -15.56 -9.31
N VAL A 36 16.83 -15.51 -7.98
CA VAL A 36 15.62 -15.29 -7.17
C VAL A 36 14.97 -13.95 -7.52
N LYS A 37 15.74 -12.87 -7.63
CA LYS A 37 15.19 -11.54 -7.99
C LYS A 37 14.61 -11.51 -9.39
N THR A 38 15.22 -12.22 -10.33
CA THR A 38 14.70 -12.37 -11.69
C THR A 38 13.38 -13.14 -11.70
N ARG A 39 13.26 -14.19 -10.88
CA ARG A 39 12.02 -14.96 -10.75
C ARG A 39 10.90 -14.13 -10.13
N GLU A 40 11.17 -13.38 -9.06
CA GLU A 40 10.20 -12.45 -8.48
C GLU A 40 9.72 -11.43 -9.50
N LEU A 41 10.63 -10.83 -10.27
CA LEU A 41 10.28 -9.87 -11.31
C LEU A 41 9.40 -10.49 -12.40
N MET A 42 9.75 -11.70 -12.87
CA MET A 42 8.93 -12.41 -13.85
C MET A 42 7.53 -12.71 -13.30
N SER A 43 7.42 -13.16 -12.05
CA SER A 43 6.14 -13.40 -11.38
C SER A 43 5.32 -12.11 -11.25
N THR A 44 5.94 -10.97 -10.93
CA THR A 44 5.27 -9.67 -10.93
C THR A 44 4.74 -9.30 -12.31
N ILE A 45 5.55 -9.44 -13.37
CA ILE A 45 5.11 -9.13 -14.75
C ILE A 45 3.94 -10.02 -15.15
N GLN A 46 4.01 -11.32 -14.82
CA GLN A 46 2.92 -12.26 -15.07
C GLN A 46 1.65 -11.83 -14.34
N LEU A 47 1.74 -11.50 -13.05
CA LEU A 47 0.63 -11.04 -12.23
C LEU A 47 -0.07 -9.81 -12.83
N MET A 48 0.72 -8.83 -13.31
CA MET A 48 0.19 -7.62 -13.96
C MET A 48 -0.36 -7.87 -15.36
N SER A 49 0.10 -8.92 -16.04
CA SER A 49 -0.32 -9.26 -17.41
C SER A 49 -1.57 -10.14 -17.44
N SER A 50 -1.89 -10.81 -16.33
CA SER A 50 -3.16 -11.53 -16.16
C SER A 50 -4.32 -10.54 -16.24
N SER A 51 -5.30 -10.82 -17.10
CA SER A 51 -6.53 -10.03 -17.26
C SER A 51 -7.48 -10.07 -16.05
N ASP A 52 -7.09 -10.77 -14.98
CA ASP A 52 -7.78 -10.76 -13.70
C ASP A 52 -7.42 -9.47 -12.95
N GLU A 53 -8.16 -8.40 -13.27
CA GLU A 53 -8.17 -7.16 -12.48
C GLU A 53 -8.42 -7.45 -10.98
N THR A 54 -9.06 -8.58 -10.67
CA THR A 54 -9.35 -9.08 -9.33
C THR A 54 -8.13 -9.40 -8.48
N ILE A 55 -6.96 -9.72 -9.06
CA ILE A 55 -5.77 -10.02 -8.23
C ILE A 55 -5.12 -8.72 -7.71
N LEU A 56 -5.15 -7.66 -8.52
CA LEU A 56 -4.83 -6.31 -8.07
C LEU A 56 -5.96 -5.72 -7.20
N SER A 57 -7.22 -6.09 -7.47
CA SER A 57 -8.37 -5.68 -6.67
C SER A 57 -8.57 -6.48 -5.39
N ALA A 58 -7.87 -7.61 -5.17
CA ALA A 58 -7.88 -8.31 -3.88
C ALA A 58 -7.17 -7.47 -2.79
N CYS A 59 -6.32 -6.53 -3.20
CA CYS A 59 -5.79 -5.44 -2.37
C CYS A 59 -6.71 -4.20 -2.33
N SER A 60 -7.81 -4.21 -3.09
CA SER A 60 -8.75 -3.10 -3.29
C SER A 60 -10.17 -3.66 -3.20
N THR A 61 -10.56 -4.16 -2.03
CA THR A 61 -11.98 -4.35 -1.77
C THR A 61 -12.62 -2.96 -1.80
N ASP A 62 -13.43 -2.68 -2.83
CA ASP A 62 -14.23 -1.45 -3.01
C ASP A 62 -13.47 -0.14 -2.71
N GLU A 63 -12.75 0.44 -3.69
CA GLU A 63 -12.01 1.70 -3.51
C GLU A 63 -11.37 1.83 -2.11
N GLY A 64 -10.54 0.85 -1.74
CA GLY A 64 -10.16 0.56 -0.35
C GLY A 64 -10.17 1.79 0.56
N ASP A 65 -11.03 1.75 1.59
CA ASP A 65 -11.22 2.85 2.56
C ASP A 65 -9.83 3.41 2.92
N HIS A 66 -9.68 4.73 2.85
CA HIS A 66 -8.43 5.42 3.14
C HIS A 66 -7.80 4.96 4.48
N LYS A 67 -8.65 4.48 5.40
CA LYS A 67 -8.26 3.86 6.67
C LYS A 67 -7.55 2.51 6.52
N ASP A 68 -8.03 1.63 5.65
CA ASP A 68 -7.45 0.30 5.43
C ASP A 68 -6.08 0.42 4.76
N LEU A 69 -5.93 1.34 3.80
CA LEU A 69 -4.65 1.69 3.21
C LEU A 69 -3.65 2.17 4.27
N ILE A 70 -4.08 3.10 5.13
CA ILE A 70 -3.19 3.64 6.17
C ILE A 70 -2.84 2.57 7.21
N HIS A 71 -3.78 1.68 7.53
CA HIS A 71 -3.49 0.55 8.42
C HIS A 71 -2.43 -0.37 7.81
N ALA A 72 -2.56 -0.74 6.53
CA ALA A 72 -1.59 -1.58 5.84
C ALA A 72 -0.20 -0.93 5.76
N ILE A 73 -0.13 0.39 5.52
CA ILE A 73 1.15 1.13 5.50
C ILE A 73 1.79 1.16 6.89
N ARG A 74 1.01 1.30 7.97
CA ARG A 74 1.55 1.31 9.34
C ARG A 74 2.28 0.04 9.73
N GLU A 75 1.87 -1.12 9.20
CA GLU A 75 2.52 -2.40 9.53
C GLU A 75 4.00 -2.45 9.13
N VAL A 76 4.39 -1.66 8.13
CA VAL A 76 5.78 -1.60 7.63
C VAL A 76 6.55 -0.34 8.07
N CYS A 77 5.88 0.62 8.71
CA CYS A 77 6.47 1.89 9.12
C CYS A 77 7.21 1.81 10.47
N SER A 78 8.21 2.67 10.63
CA SER A 78 8.83 2.96 11.92
C SER A 78 7.92 3.83 12.80
N PRO A 79 8.17 3.91 14.12
CA PRO A 79 7.35 4.73 15.03
C PRO A 79 7.26 6.21 14.60
N LYS A 80 8.36 6.80 14.11
CA LYS A 80 8.39 8.18 13.62
C LYS A 80 7.55 8.38 12.36
N GLU A 81 7.54 7.40 11.46
CA GLU A 81 6.72 7.43 10.25
C GLU A 81 5.23 7.27 10.58
N CYS A 82 4.91 6.41 11.55
CA CYS A 82 3.55 6.30 12.08
C CYS A 82 3.07 7.61 12.71
N GLU A 83 3.90 8.28 13.52
CA GLU A 83 3.57 9.60 14.09
C GLU A 83 3.33 10.66 12.99
N PHE A 84 4.12 10.64 11.91
CA PHE A 84 3.88 11.52 10.77
C PHE A 84 2.54 11.24 10.09
N LEU A 85 2.20 9.96 9.87
CA LEU A 85 0.91 9.56 9.31
C LEU A 85 -0.27 9.96 10.21
N ASP A 86 -0.13 9.84 11.53
CA ASP A 86 -1.10 10.30 12.51
C ASP A 86 -1.35 11.81 12.42
N ASN A 87 -0.28 12.60 12.39
CA ASN A 87 -0.37 14.05 12.26
C ASN A 87 -1.02 14.46 10.92
N PHE A 88 -0.66 13.79 9.82
CA PHE A 88 -1.26 14.05 8.51
C PHE A 88 -2.76 13.76 8.50
N LEU A 89 -3.17 12.61 9.06
CA LEU A 89 -4.58 12.24 9.20
C LEU A 89 -5.36 13.25 10.04
N GLN A 90 -4.77 13.71 11.14
CA GLN A 90 -5.40 14.70 12.01
C GLN A 90 -5.60 16.03 11.28
N ILE A 91 -4.62 16.49 10.49
CA ILE A 91 -4.75 17.69 9.66
C ILE A 91 -5.87 17.52 8.61
N GLN A 92 -5.95 16.36 7.95
CA GLN A 92 -7.02 16.08 6.98
C GLN A 92 -8.41 16.17 7.61
N GLN A 93 -8.60 15.61 8.81
CA GLN A 93 -9.88 15.69 9.53
C GLN A 93 -10.24 17.13 9.89
N VAL A 94 -9.27 17.90 10.39
CA VAL A 94 -9.46 19.32 10.72
C VAL A 94 -9.85 20.12 9.48
N LEU A 95 -9.17 19.91 8.34
CA LEU A 95 -9.51 20.57 7.07
C LEU A 95 -10.89 20.17 6.54
N ALA A 96 -11.31 18.91 6.72
CA ALA A 96 -12.65 18.46 6.35
C ALA A 96 -13.73 19.17 7.17
N ILE A 97 -13.52 19.31 8.48
CA ILE A 97 -14.41 20.06 9.38
C ILE A 97 -14.49 21.54 8.96
N TYR A 98 -13.35 22.18 8.66
CA TYR A 98 -13.34 23.58 8.20
C TYR A 98 -14.13 23.77 6.89
N LYS A 99 -13.99 22.86 5.93
CA LYS A 99 -14.78 22.89 4.68
C LYS A 99 -16.28 22.74 4.93
N GLU A 100 -16.66 21.94 5.92
CA GLU A 100 -18.07 21.74 6.29
C GLU A 100 -18.65 22.96 7.04
N LEU A 101 -17.82 23.68 7.79
CA LEU A 101 -18.17 24.93 8.46
C LEU A 101 -18.24 26.14 7.51
N GLU A 102 -17.56 26.10 6.36
CA GLU A 102 -17.53 27.19 5.35
C GLU A 102 -18.81 27.37 4.52
N LEU A 103 -19.96 26.82 4.96
CA LEU A 103 -21.26 27.28 4.47
C LEU A 103 -22.32 27.27 5.58
N PRO A 104 -22.59 28.40 6.27
CA PRO A 104 -23.84 28.51 7.01
C PRO A 104 -24.99 28.43 6.01
N LYS A 105 -25.80 27.37 6.10
CA LYS A 105 -27.02 27.17 5.29
C LYS A 105 -27.91 28.44 5.27
N GLU A 106 -27.89 29.19 6.36
CA GLU A 106 -28.61 30.45 6.55
C GLU A 106 -28.22 31.57 5.55
N LEU A 107 -27.00 31.60 5.01
CA LEU A 107 -26.58 32.62 4.02
C LEU A 107 -26.90 32.24 2.57
N LYS A 108 -27.20 30.96 2.29
CA LYS A 108 -27.72 30.55 0.97
C LYS A 108 -29.19 30.94 0.82
N ASP A 109 -29.98 30.73 1.87
CA ASP A 109 -31.41 31.07 1.88
C ASP A 109 -31.63 32.59 1.87
N LEU A 110 -30.74 33.37 2.49
CA LEU A 110 -30.77 34.84 2.42
C LEU A 110 -30.43 35.42 1.04
N LYS A 111 -29.70 34.68 0.20
CA LYS A 111 -29.44 35.11 -1.19
C LYS A 111 -30.62 34.85 -2.12
N GLU A 112 -31.37 33.77 -1.92
CA GLU A 112 -32.59 33.47 -2.69
C GLU A 112 -33.77 34.42 -2.38
N ILE A 113 -33.74 35.10 -1.23
CA ILE A 113 -34.78 36.10 -0.86
C ILE A 113 -34.46 37.50 -1.42
N ILE A 114 -33.22 37.74 -1.90
CA ILE A 114 -32.75 39.06 -2.36
C ILE A 114 -32.61 39.15 -3.89
N GLU A 115 -32.77 38.04 -4.63
CA GLU A 115 -32.99 38.01 -6.10
C GLU A 115 -34.48 37.92 -6.45
#